data_AF-A0A8I1AXA0-F1
#
_entry.id   AF-A0A8I1AXA0-F1
#
_cell.length_a   1.000
_cell.length_b   1.000
_cell.length_c   1.000
_cell.angle_alpha   90.00
_cell.angle_beta   90.00
_cell.angle_gamma   90.00
#
_symmetry.space_group_name_H-M   'P 1'
#
loop_
_entity.id
_entity.type
_entity.pdbx_description
1 polymer ?
#
loop_
_entity_poly.entity_id
_entity_poly.type
_entity_poly.pdbx_seq_one_letter_code
_entity_poly.pdbx_strand_id
1 'polypeptide(L)'
;VTWETQQTDYPRTRPDLPNHEPRGCPRGASYSWYLYSANRLKYPLARKRLIALWREALAQHPDPVQAWDSIMQDPVKTLSYKQVRGKGGFIRSSWKELNQLIAAANVWTIKNYGPDRVAGFSPIPAMSMVSYAAGTRYLSLLGGTCLSFYDWYCDLPPASPMTWGEQTDVPESADWYNSSYIIAWGSNVPQTRTPDAHFFTEVRYKGTKTIAITPDFSEVAKLSDQWLAPK
;
A
#
# COMPACT_ATOMS: atom_id res chain seq x y z
N VAL A 1 23.76 -2.72 2.65
CA VAL A 1 22.89 -1.84 3.47
C VAL A 1 22.87 -2.39 4.87
N THR A 2 23.19 -1.56 5.86
CA THR A 2 23.43 -1.98 7.24
C THR A 2 22.53 -1.26 8.23
N TRP A 3 22.27 0.03 8.02
CA TRP A 3 21.31 0.85 8.76
C TRP A 3 20.93 2.07 7.91
N GLU A 4 19.99 2.86 8.39
CA GLU A 4 19.61 4.16 7.84
C GLU A 4 19.53 5.23 8.93
N THR A 5 19.75 6.48 8.53
CA THR A 5 19.48 7.67 9.36
C THR A 5 18.66 8.65 8.54
N GLN A 6 17.84 9.45 9.21
CA GLN A 6 17.07 10.49 8.55
C GLN A 6 18.00 11.54 7.92
N GLN A 7 17.56 12.10 6.79
CA GLN A 7 18.11 13.34 6.24
C GLN A 7 17.53 14.54 6.97
N THR A 8 18.28 15.64 6.99
CA THR A 8 17.91 16.89 7.68
C THR A 8 18.02 18.13 6.80
N ASP A 9 18.25 17.94 5.49
CA ASP A 9 18.55 18.99 4.51
C ASP A 9 17.31 19.44 3.71
N TYR A 10 16.10 19.20 4.22
CA TYR A 10 14.89 19.74 3.64
C TYR A 10 15.01 21.27 3.49
N PRO A 11 14.48 21.87 2.39
CA PRO A 11 14.34 23.31 2.30
C PRO A 11 13.65 23.86 3.56
N ARG A 12 14.32 24.81 4.20
CA ARG A 12 13.84 25.38 5.46
C ARG A 12 12.50 26.08 5.26
N THR A 13 11.68 26.03 6.29
CA THR A 13 10.45 26.80 6.36
C THR A 13 10.77 28.29 6.60
N ARG A 14 9.74 29.12 6.70
CA ARG A 14 9.90 30.54 7.07
C ARG A 14 10.54 30.68 8.46
N PRO A 15 11.22 31.79 8.77
CA PRO A 15 11.88 31.97 10.08
C PRO A 15 10.96 31.86 11.31
N ASP A 16 9.65 32.09 11.14
CA ASP A 16 8.62 32.01 12.18
C ASP A 16 8.01 30.61 12.35
N LEU A 17 8.45 29.63 11.56
CA LEU A 17 7.99 28.24 11.57
C LEU A 17 9.13 27.30 11.97
N PRO A 18 8.84 26.20 12.69
CA PRO A 18 9.82 25.13 12.87
C PRO A 18 10.05 24.40 11.54
N ASN A 19 11.27 23.89 11.35
CA ASN A 19 11.61 23.12 10.15
C ASN A 19 11.12 21.67 10.28
N HIS A 20 10.97 20.99 9.15
CA HIS A 20 10.49 19.61 9.09
C HIS A 20 11.50 18.56 9.57
N GLU A 21 12.79 18.88 9.55
CA GLU A 21 13.83 17.92 9.92
C GLU A 21 13.68 17.47 11.40
N PRO A 22 13.99 16.19 11.73
CA PRO A 22 14.48 15.12 10.86
C PRO A 22 13.37 14.26 10.22
N ARG A 23 12.09 14.50 10.54
CA ARG A 23 10.99 13.55 10.28
C ARG A 23 11.34 12.13 10.76
N GLY A 24 10.91 11.10 10.03
CA GLY A 24 11.13 9.70 10.34
C GLY A 24 10.16 9.13 11.38
N CYS A 25 10.22 7.82 11.57
CA CYS A 25 9.44 7.09 12.55
C CYS A 25 10.13 5.76 12.87
N PRO A 26 9.80 5.08 13.99
CA PRO A 26 10.43 3.81 14.35
C PRO A 26 10.22 2.70 13.31
N ARG A 27 9.15 2.79 12.49
CA ARG A 27 8.89 1.82 11.41
C ARG A 27 9.87 2.00 10.25
N GLY A 28 10.16 3.24 9.88
CA GLY A 28 11.13 3.55 8.82
C GLY A 28 12.57 3.19 9.23
N ALA A 29 12.93 3.47 10.49
CA ALA A 29 14.26 3.19 11.03
C ALA A 29 14.62 1.69 11.14
N SER A 30 13.65 0.78 11.00
CA SER A 30 13.88 -0.67 11.00
C SER A 30 13.86 -1.29 9.61
N TYR A 31 13.70 -0.49 8.55
CA TYR A 31 13.47 -1.02 7.20
C TYR A 31 14.67 -1.81 6.65
N SER A 32 15.91 -1.41 6.97
CA SER A 32 17.14 -2.12 6.61
C SER A 32 17.12 -3.61 6.99
N TRP A 33 16.38 -4.00 8.04
CA TRP A 33 16.20 -5.39 8.45
C TRP A 33 15.72 -6.29 7.30
N TYR A 34 14.79 -5.80 6.48
CA TYR A 34 14.16 -6.62 5.43
C TYR A 34 15.14 -7.11 4.37
N LEU A 35 16.23 -6.39 4.11
CA LEU A 35 17.08 -6.63 2.94
C LEU A 35 17.71 -8.01 2.95
N TYR A 36 18.14 -8.49 4.11
CA TYR A 36 18.77 -9.80 4.27
C TYR A 36 18.09 -10.68 5.33
N SER A 37 16.93 -10.26 5.84
CA SER A 37 16.14 -11.04 6.80
C SER A 37 15.81 -12.45 6.28
N ALA A 38 15.51 -13.35 7.21
CA ALA A 38 15.06 -14.71 6.91
C ALA A 38 13.76 -14.75 6.07
N ASN A 39 12.98 -13.66 6.07
CA ASN A 39 11.70 -13.57 5.35
C ASN A 39 11.82 -12.88 3.98
N ARG A 40 13.03 -12.55 3.52
CA ARG A 40 13.25 -11.91 2.22
C ARG A 40 12.89 -12.86 1.08
N LEU A 41 12.01 -12.42 0.18
CA LEU A 41 11.79 -13.08 -1.11
C LEU A 41 13.02 -12.90 -2.01
N LYS A 42 13.70 -14.00 -2.31
CA LYS A 42 14.94 -14.03 -3.12
C LYS A 42 14.73 -14.47 -4.56
N TYR A 43 13.66 -15.22 -4.83
CA TYR A 43 13.40 -15.86 -6.12
C TYR A 43 11.92 -15.77 -6.48
N PRO A 44 11.57 -15.86 -7.77
CA PRO A 44 10.19 -16.15 -8.17
C PRO A 44 9.75 -17.48 -7.56
N LEU A 45 8.61 -17.45 -6.87
CA LEU A 45 8.00 -18.60 -6.23
C LEU A 45 6.65 -18.90 -6.87
N ALA A 46 6.33 -20.19 -7.00
CA ALA A 46 5.01 -20.62 -7.44
C ALA A 46 4.56 -21.87 -6.70
N ARG A 47 3.25 -22.12 -6.66
CA ARG A 47 2.68 -23.30 -5.99
C ARG A 47 3.12 -24.55 -6.74
N LYS A 48 3.72 -25.52 -6.04
CA LYS A 48 4.19 -26.79 -6.62
C LYS A 48 3.14 -27.46 -7.52
N ARG A 49 1.89 -27.53 -7.05
CA ARG A 49 0.79 -28.16 -7.77
C ARG A 49 0.49 -27.48 -9.11
N LEU A 50 0.51 -26.14 -9.15
CA LEU A 50 0.29 -25.40 -10.39
C LEU A 50 1.43 -25.61 -11.39
N ILE A 51 2.68 -25.57 -10.91
CA ILE A 51 3.85 -25.74 -11.78
C ILE A 51 3.95 -27.16 -12.34
N ALA A 52 3.56 -28.19 -11.58
CA ALA A 52 3.48 -29.55 -12.12
C ALA A 52 2.51 -29.62 -13.31
N LEU A 53 1.28 -29.12 -13.12
CA LEU A 53 0.27 -29.06 -14.19
C LEU A 53 0.75 -28.23 -15.39
N TRP A 54 1.39 -27.09 -15.13
CA TRP A 54 1.92 -26.21 -16.17
C TRP A 54 2.96 -26.90 -17.06
N ARG A 55 3.92 -27.59 -16.45
CA ARG A 55 4.98 -28.31 -17.19
C ARG A 55 4.44 -29.51 -17.95
N GLU A 56 3.51 -30.26 -17.34
CA GLU A 56 2.81 -31.38 -18.00
C GLU A 56 2.02 -30.89 -19.22
N ALA A 57 1.33 -29.75 -19.10
CA ALA A 57 0.58 -29.15 -20.20
C ALA A 57 1.48 -28.65 -21.33
N LEU A 58 2.60 -27.98 -21.01
CA LEU A 58 3.57 -27.53 -22.01
C LEU A 58 4.25 -28.68 -22.77
N ALA A 59 4.38 -29.86 -22.15
CA ALA A 59 4.89 -31.05 -22.83
C ALA A 59 3.93 -31.57 -23.91
N GLN A 60 2.63 -31.31 -23.77
CA GLN A 60 1.58 -31.73 -24.70
C GLN A 60 1.19 -30.63 -25.70
N HIS A 61 1.36 -29.37 -25.31
CA HIS A 61 0.96 -28.21 -26.10
C HIS A 61 2.14 -27.23 -26.25
N PRO A 62 2.74 -27.14 -27.45
CA PRO A 62 3.84 -26.20 -27.71
C PRO A 62 3.45 -24.73 -27.54
N ASP A 63 2.18 -24.38 -27.80
CA ASP A 63 1.64 -23.04 -27.54
C ASP A 63 1.26 -22.89 -26.06
N PRO A 64 1.91 -21.97 -25.30
CA PRO A 64 1.63 -21.75 -23.89
C PRO A 64 0.16 -21.36 -23.60
N VAL A 65 -0.53 -20.68 -24.52
CA VAL A 65 -1.94 -20.29 -24.36
C VAL A 65 -2.83 -21.54 -24.41
N GLN A 66 -2.52 -22.49 -25.28
CA GLN A 66 -3.23 -23.78 -25.35
C GLN A 66 -2.88 -24.69 -24.16
N ALA A 67 -1.64 -24.64 -23.68
CA ALA A 67 -1.26 -25.32 -22.44
C ALA A 67 -2.06 -24.79 -21.23
N TRP A 68 -2.29 -23.48 -21.15
CA TRP A 68 -3.12 -22.90 -20.10
C TRP A 68 -4.60 -23.28 -20.25
N ASP A 69 -5.11 -23.28 -21.48
CA ASP A 69 -6.47 -23.70 -21.81
C ASP A 69 -6.76 -25.14 -21.32
N SER A 70 -5.86 -26.10 -21.55
CA SER A 70 -6.04 -27.50 -21.12
C SER A 70 -6.02 -27.71 -19.60
N ILE A 71 -5.52 -26.74 -18.83
CA ILE A 71 -5.63 -26.70 -17.38
C ILE A 71 -6.96 -26.09 -16.97
N MET A 72 -7.36 -24.98 -17.60
CA MET A 72 -8.54 -24.21 -17.21
C MET A 72 -9.87 -24.86 -17.61
N GLN A 73 -9.89 -25.65 -18.68
CA GLN A 73 -11.07 -26.41 -19.11
C GLN A 73 -11.33 -27.66 -18.24
N ASP A 74 -10.40 -28.02 -17.35
CA ASP A 74 -10.53 -29.19 -16.48
C ASP A 74 -10.84 -28.76 -15.02
N PRO A 75 -12.08 -28.97 -14.53
CA PRO A 75 -12.47 -28.61 -13.17
C PRO A 75 -11.63 -29.31 -12.09
N VAL A 76 -11.18 -30.55 -12.35
CA VAL A 76 -10.36 -31.32 -11.40
C VAL A 76 -8.96 -30.71 -11.30
N LYS A 77 -8.34 -30.38 -12.44
CA LYS A 77 -7.04 -29.70 -12.45
C LYS A 77 -7.13 -28.33 -11.76
N THR A 78 -8.12 -27.51 -12.10
CA THR A 78 -8.26 -26.17 -11.51
C THR A 78 -8.53 -26.21 -10.01
N LEU A 79 -9.41 -27.11 -9.54
CA LEU A 79 -9.66 -27.29 -8.11
C LEU A 79 -8.37 -27.70 -7.38
N SER A 80 -7.57 -28.59 -7.99
CA SER A 80 -6.40 -29.18 -7.33
C SER A 80 -5.34 -28.15 -6.90
N TYR A 81 -5.11 -27.07 -7.67
CA TYR A 81 -4.17 -26.01 -7.27
C TYR A 81 -4.84 -24.87 -6.49
N LYS A 82 -6.14 -24.63 -6.68
CA LYS A 82 -6.88 -23.57 -5.97
C LYS A 82 -7.08 -23.91 -4.49
N GLN A 83 -7.43 -25.15 -4.16
CA GLN A 83 -7.72 -25.59 -2.77
C GLN A 83 -6.49 -25.62 -1.83
N VAL A 84 -5.29 -25.50 -2.40
CA VAL A 84 -4.02 -25.48 -1.65
C VAL A 84 -3.43 -24.06 -1.50
N ARG A 85 -4.20 -23.03 -1.87
CA ARG A 85 -3.84 -21.63 -1.54
C ARG A 85 -3.81 -21.46 -0.01
N GLY A 86 -2.74 -20.87 0.52
CA GLY A 86 -2.53 -20.73 1.97
C GLY A 86 -1.98 -21.97 2.69
N LYS A 87 -1.76 -23.10 1.99
CA LYS A 87 -1.37 -24.39 2.61
C LYS A 87 0.09 -24.81 2.35
N GLY A 88 1.02 -23.86 2.17
CA GLY A 88 2.43 -24.16 1.92
C GLY A 88 2.71 -24.85 0.57
N GLY A 89 3.94 -25.35 0.36
CA GLY A 89 4.31 -25.99 -0.90
C GLY A 89 4.64 -25.01 -2.05
N PHE A 90 5.25 -23.87 -1.72
CA PHE A 90 5.93 -23.06 -2.72
C PHE A 90 7.22 -23.73 -3.16
N ILE A 91 7.51 -23.65 -4.45
CA ILE A 91 8.80 -24.04 -5.02
C ILE A 91 9.42 -22.84 -5.73
N ARG A 92 10.75 -22.85 -5.81
CA ARG A 92 11.50 -21.91 -6.65
C ARG A 92 11.19 -22.17 -8.13
N SER A 93 10.99 -21.08 -8.86
CA SER A 93 10.82 -21.07 -10.32
C SER A 93 11.86 -20.11 -10.94
N SER A 94 11.63 -19.66 -12.17
CA SER A 94 12.44 -18.67 -12.89
C SER A 94 11.55 -17.58 -13.47
N TRP A 95 12.12 -16.40 -13.71
CA TRP A 95 11.41 -15.31 -14.38
C TRP A 95 10.89 -15.72 -15.74
N LYS A 96 11.66 -16.50 -16.51
CA LYS A 96 11.25 -17.01 -17.82
C LYS A 96 9.97 -17.87 -17.72
N GLU A 97 9.95 -18.82 -16.79
CA GLU A 97 8.81 -19.73 -16.59
C GLU A 97 7.55 -18.97 -16.14
N LEU A 98 7.67 -18.09 -15.14
CA LEU A 98 6.50 -17.38 -14.61
C LEU A 98 6.00 -16.28 -15.55
N ASN A 99 6.88 -15.57 -16.27
CA ASN A 99 6.45 -14.56 -17.24
C ASN A 99 5.66 -15.22 -18.39
N GLN A 100 6.09 -16.38 -18.87
CA GLN A 100 5.37 -17.12 -19.90
C GLN A 100 3.99 -17.60 -19.40
N LEU A 101 3.93 -18.17 -18.19
CA LEU A 101 2.67 -18.61 -17.58
C LEU A 101 1.71 -17.43 -17.40
N ILE A 102 2.15 -16.32 -16.81
CA ILE A 102 1.34 -15.13 -16.55
C ILE A 102 0.83 -14.53 -17.88
N ALA A 103 1.70 -14.41 -18.89
CA ALA A 103 1.30 -13.89 -20.20
C ALA A 103 0.26 -14.81 -20.87
N ALA A 104 0.48 -16.13 -20.86
CA ALA A 104 -0.46 -17.10 -21.41
C ALA A 104 -1.82 -17.05 -20.71
N ALA A 105 -1.83 -16.96 -19.38
CA ALA A 105 -3.05 -16.85 -18.59
C ALA A 105 -3.82 -15.55 -18.87
N ASN A 106 -3.11 -14.43 -19.08
CA ASN A 106 -3.73 -13.16 -19.45
C ASN A 106 -4.31 -13.21 -20.86
N VAL A 107 -3.54 -13.66 -21.85
CA VAL A 107 -4.03 -13.81 -23.25
C VAL A 107 -5.25 -14.72 -23.31
N TRP A 108 -5.20 -15.87 -22.63
CA TRP A 108 -6.32 -16.80 -22.58
C TRP A 108 -7.56 -16.17 -21.93
N THR A 109 -7.40 -15.46 -20.81
CA THR A 109 -8.52 -14.79 -20.13
C THR A 109 -9.14 -13.71 -21.01
N ILE A 110 -8.31 -12.84 -21.60
CA ILE A 110 -8.75 -11.76 -22.49
C ILE A 110 -9.51 -12.32 -23.68
N LYS A 111 -8.95 -13.34 -24.34
CA LYS A 111 -9.54 -13.94 -25.55
C LYS A 111 -10.89 -14.60 -25.29
N ASN A 112 -11.06 -15.29 -24.16
CA ASN A 112 -12.25 -16.10 -23.90
C ASN A 112 -13.34 -15.36 -23.10
N TYR A 113 -12.98 -14.36 -22.29
CA TYR A 113 -13.91 -13.70 -21.36
C TYR A 113 -13.93 -12.17 -21.47
N GLY A 114 -12.94 -11.57 -22.13
CA GLY A 114 -12.76 -10.13 -22.20
C GLY A 114 -11.66 -9.61 -21.27
N PRO A 115 -11.10 -8.44 -21.58
CA PRO A 115 -9.93 -7.91 -20.87
C PRO A 115 -10.23 -7.45 -19.44
N ASP A 116 -11.47 -7.05 -19.16
CA ASP A 116 -11.94 -6.64 -17.83
C ASP A 116 -11.99 -7.79 -16.79
N ARG A 117 -11.79 -9.05 -17.21
CA ARG A 117 -11.57 -10.22 -16.33
C ARG A 117 -10.12 -10.35 -15.86
N VAL A 118 -9.23 -9.49 -16.34
CA VAL A 118 -7.88 -9.29 -15.80
C VAL A 118 -7.88 -8.01 -14.98
N ALA A 119 -7.60 -8.12 -13.68
CA ALA A 119 -7.62 -6.98 -12.76
C ALA A 119 -6.33 -6.89 -11.96
N GLY A 120 -6.00 -5.68 -11.50
CA GLY A 120 -4.92 -5.44 -10.56
C GLY A 120 -5.35 -4.50 -9.45
N PHE A 121 -4.85 -4.80 -8.25
CA PHE A 121 -5.00 -3.96 -7.06
C PHE A 121 -3.61 -3.47 -6.66
N SER A 122 -3.41 -2.15 -6.72
CA SER A 122 -2.19 -1.49 -6.24
C SER A 122 -2.61 -0.14 -5.66
N PRO A 123 -2.36 0.14 -4.38
CA PRO A 123 -2.87 1.35 -3.73
C PRO A 123 -1.82 2.48 -3.71
N ILE A 124 -2.26 3.69 -3.33
CA ILE A 124 -1.44 4.87 -2.94
C ILE A 124 -0.25 5.16 -3.89
N PRO A 125 -0.48 5.75 -5.07
CA PRO A 125 0.60 6.11 -6.00
C PRO A 125 1.61 7.10 -5.42
N ALA A 126 1.19 7.98 -4.49
CA ALA A 126 2.04 9.03 -3.93
C ALA A 126 3.29 8.50 -3.20
N MET A 127 3.26 7.29 -2.65
CA MET A 127 4.41 6.70 -1.93
C MET A 127 5.48 6.13 -2.87
N SER A 128 5.13 5.77 -4.11
CA SER A 128 6.05 5.20 -5.10
C SER A 128 5.45 5.22 -6.52
N MET A 129 5.42 6.40 -7.13
CA MET A 129 4.64 6.68 -8.36
C MET A 129 4.92 5.71 -9.50
N VAL A 130 6.20 5.46 -9.80
CA VAL A 130 6.59 4.58 -10.92
C VAL A 130 6.32 3.11 -10.60
N SER A 131 6.47 2.69 -9.34
CA SER A 131 6.14 1.33 -8.91
C SER A 131 4.65 1.05 -9.08
N TYR A 132 3.78 2.02 -8.73
CA TYR A 132 2.35 1.96 -9.00
C TYR A 132 2.05 1.95 -10.51
N ALA A 133 2.71 2.84 -11.27
CA ALA A 133 2.50 2.99 -12.71
C ALA A 133 2.87 1.72 -13.50
N ALA A 134 3.83 0.93 -13.04
CA ALA A 134 4.30 -0.27 -13.74
C ALA A 134 3.17 -1.27 -14.00
N GLY A 135 2.41 -1.62 -12.96
CA GLY A 135 1.30 -2.58 -13.07
C GLY A 135 0.05 -1.96 -13.71
N THR A 136 -0.29 -0.73 -13.35
CA THR A 136 -1.48 -0.05 -13.87
C THR A 136 -1.35 0.25 -15.37
N ARG A 137 -0.19 0.72 -15.84
CA ARG A 137 0.07 0.92 -17.27
C ARG A 137 -0.06 -0.38 -18.06
N TYR A 138 0.51 -1.48 -17.57
CA TYR A 138 0.38 -2.79 -18.20
C TYR A 138 -1.09 -3.21 -18.35
N LEU A 139 -1.87 -3.10 -17.27
CA LEU A 139 -3.29 -3.45 -17.27
C LEU A 139 -4.10 -2.55 -18.21
N SER A 140 -3.92 -1.23 -18.13
CA SER A 140 -4.65 -0.27 -18.97
C SER A 140 -4.37 -0.49 -20.46
N LEU A 141 -3.13 -0.84 -20.84
CA LEU A 141 -2.80 -1.18 -22.24
C LEU A 141 -3.48 -2.46 -22.73
N LEU A 142 -3.74 -3.42 -21.83
CA LEU A 142 -4.50 -4.63 -22.14
C LEU A 142 -6.02 -4.43 -22.09
N GLY A 143 -6.50 -3.31 -21.56
CA GLY A 143 -7.92 -3.09 -21.24
C GLY A 143 -8.38 -3.74 -19.93
N GLY A 144 -7.45 -4.11 -19.04
CA GLY A 144 -7.73 -4.68 -17.73
C GLY A 144 -8.18 -3.64 -16.70
N THR A 145 -8.77 -4.13 -15.60
CA THR A 145 -9.38 -3.30 -14.56
C THR A 145 -8.36 -2.86 -13.51
N CYS A 146 -8.19 -1.55 -13.34
CA CYS A 146 -7.44 -0.97 -12.22
C CYS A 146 -8.40 -0.68 -11.06
N LEU A 147 -8.23 -1.39 -9.93
CA LEU A 147 -9.11 -1.26 -8.78
C LEU A 147 -8.76 -0.01 -7.95
N SER A 148 -9.79 0.67 -7.44
CA SER A 148 -9.66 1.82 -6.53
C SER A 148 -9.14 1.41 -5.15
N PHE A 149 -8.72 2.38 -4.36
CA PHE A 149 -8.14 2.15 -3.03
C PHE A 149 -8.65 3.11 -1.95
N TYR A 150 -8.91 4.38 -2.27
CA TYR A 150 -9.17 5.42 -1.27
C TYR A 150 -10.56 5.29 -0.63
N ASP A 151 -11.55 5.02 -1.47
CA ASP A 151 -12.90 4.57 -1.10
C ASP A 151 -12.87 3.22 -0.38
N TRP A 152 -12.11 2.26 -0.89
CA TRP A 152 -12.01 0.91 -0.32
C TRP A 152 -11.41 0.88 1.09
N TYR A 153 -10.40 1.70 1.35
CA TYR A 153 -9.77 1.80 2.67
C TYR A 153 -10.59 2.60 3.67
N CYS A 154 -11.68 3.23 3.23
CA CYS A 154 -12.44 4.20 4.02
C CYS A 154 -11.57 5.41 4.43
N ASP A 155 -10.50 5.68 3.67
CA ASP A 155 -9.70 6.89 3.84
C ASP A 155 -10.37 8.09 3.15
N LEU A 156 -11.21 7.85 2.13
CA LEU A 156 -12.09 8.84 1.52
C LEU A 156 -13.18 9.26 2.50
N PRO A 157 -13.22 10.51 2.97
CA PRO A 157 -14.37 11.02 3.71
C PRO A 157 -15.45 11.46 2.71
N PRO A 158 -16.59 10.74 2.55
CA PRO A 158 -17.59 11.12 1.54
C PRO A 158 -18.17 12.52 1.75
N ALA A 159 -18.07 13.05 2.98
CA ALA A 159 -18.42 14.41 3.32
C ALA A 159 -17.61 15.46 2.54
N SER A 160 -16.36 15.19 2.14
CA SER A 160 -15.55 16.14 1.37
C SER A 160 -16.14 16.37 -0.03
N PRO A 161 -16.39 15.34 -0.87
CA PRO A 161 -17.09 15.53 -2.12
C PRO A 161 -18.49 16.13 -1.97
N MET A 162 -19.24 15.75 -0.92
CA MET A 162 -20.59 16.30 -0.66
C MET A 162 -20.57 17.79 -0.33
N THR A 163 -19.54 18.26 0.37
CA THR A 163 -19.45 19.66 0.85
C THR A 163 -18.74 20.56 -0.16
N TRP A 164 -17.66 20.07 -0.78
CA TRP A 164 -16.73 20.88 -1.57
C TRP A 164 -16.55 20.41 -3.01
N GLY A 165 -17.11 19.25 -3.39
CA GLY A 165 -16.84 18.66 -4.71
C GLY A 165 -15.38 18.22 -4.89
N GLU A 166 -14.63 18.07 -3.79
CA GLU A 166 -13.20 17.71 -3.78
C GLU A 166 -13.01 16.32 -3.15
N GLN A 167 -12.10 15.50 -3.70
CA GLN A 167 -11.79 14.19 -3.14
C GLN A 167 -11.31 14.33 -1.69
N THR A 168 -10.19 15.02 -1.51
CA THR A 168 -9.61 15.43 -0.22
C THR A 168 -8.52 16.46 -0.51
N ASP A 169 -8.63 17.65 0.05
CA ASP A 169 -7.53 18.60 0.18
C ASP A 169 -7.49 19.12 1.62
N VAL A 170 -6.31 19.23 2.21
CA VAL A 170 -6.12 19.51 3.65
C VAL A 170 -4.88 20.39 3.88
N PRO A 171 -4.86 21.21 4.94
CA PRO A 171 -3.67 21.98 5.29
C PRO A 171 -2.48 21.08 5.65
N GLU A 172 -1.28 21.52 5.28
CA GLU A 172 -0.01 20.86 5.64
C GLU A 172 0.27 20.93 7.15
N SER A 173 1.19 20.10 7.63
CA SER A 173 1.53 20.05 9.07
C SER A 173 2.18 21.33 9.57
N ALA A 174 2.95 22.03 8.74
CA ALA A 174 3.51 23.33 9.09
C ALA A 174 2.43 24.38 9.36
N ASP A 175 1.25 24.25 8.73
CA ASP A 175 0.15 25.18 8.94
C ASP A 175 -0.54 24.99 10.30
N TRP A 176 -0.36 23.83 10.95
CA TRP A 176 -0.81 23.65 12.34
C TRP A 176 -0.18 24.68 13.26
N TYR A 177 1.04 25.14 12.96
CA TYR A 177 1.76 26.16 13.73
C TYR A 177 1.16 27.58 13.60
N ASN A 178 0.33 27.80 12.58
CA ASN A 178 -0.36 29.07 12.36
C ASN A 178 -1.68 29.14 13.16
N SER A 179 -2.24 28.01 13.59
CA SER A 179 -3.45 27.98 14.41
C SER A 179 -3.19 28.36 15.87
N SER A 180 -4.10 29.12 16.47
CA SER A 180 -4.13 29.43 17.91
C SER A 180 -5.03 28.48 18.73
N TYR A 181 -5.74 27.55 18.08
CA TYR A 181 -6.58 26.54 18.74
C TYR A 181 -6.71 25.28 17.89
N ILE A 182 -6.41 24.11 18.44
CA ILE A 182 -6.45 22.84 17.70
C ILE A 182 -7.21 21.77 18.48
N ILE A 183 -8.08 21.04 17.80
CA ILE A 183 -8.77 19.85 18.33
C ILE A 183 -8.28 18.63 17.55
N ALA A 184 -7.62 17.69 18.23
CA ALA A 184 -7.29 16.38 17.71
C ALA A 184 -8.45 15.42 17.98
N TRP A 185 -9.36 15.28 17.01
CA TRP A 185 -10.55 14.44 17.14
C TRP A 185 -10.37 13.13 16.37
N GLY A 186 -10.34 11.99 17.08
CA GLY A 186 -10.15 10.67 16.45
C GLY A 186 -8.83 10.52 15.70
N SER A 187 -7.84 11.38 15.98
CA SER A 187 -6.54 11.40 15.31
C SER A 187 -5.42 11.22 16.33
N ASN A 188 -4.82 10.03 16.37
CA ASN A 188 -3.71 9.76 17.28
C ASN A 188 -2.39 10.26 16.69
N VAL A 189 -2.18 11.58 16.76
CA VAL A 189 -1.09 12.33 16.11
C VAL A 189 0.31 11.74 16.35
N PRO A 190 0.79 11.52 17.59
CA PRO A 190 2.16 11.05 17.81
C PRO A 190 2.42 9.64 17.25
N GLN A 191 1.39 8.78 17.24
CA GLN A 191 1.51 7.41 16.76
C GLN A 191 1.42 7.31 15.24
N THR A 192 0.43 7.97 14.65
CA THR A 192 0.09 7.81 13.23
C THR A 192 0.72 8.89 12.34
N ARG A 193 1.01 10.07 12.89
CA ARG A 193 1.67 11.23 12.23
C ARG A 193 2.98 11.57 12.93
N THR A 194 3.69 10.54 13.42
CA THR A 194 4.99 10.66 14.12
C THR A 194 5.94 11.72 13.55
N PRO A 195 6.24 11.76 12.23
CA PRO A 195 7.19 12.74 11.69
C PRO A 195 6.70 14.20 11.71
N ASP A 196 5.40 14.42 11.89
CA ASP A 196 4.77 15.76 11.89
C ASP A 196 4.32 16.19 13.29
N ALA A 197 4.37 15.29 14.27
CA ALA A 197 3.86 15.52 15.62
C ALA A 197 4.54 16.71 16.33
N HIS A 198 5.77 17.04 15.93
CA HIS A 198 6.51 18.17 16.51
C HIS A 198 5.79 19.50 16.29
N PHE A 199 5.17 19.74 15.12
CA PHE A 199 4.38 20.94 14.87
C PHE A 199 3.22 21.10 15.87
N PHE A 200 2.54 20.00 16.22
CA PHE A 200 1.47 20.00 17.21
C PHE A 200 1.98 20.26 18.63
N THR A 201 3.16 19.73 18.99
CA THR A 201 3.72 19.95 20.33
C THR A 201 4.35 21.33 20.49
N GLU A 202 5.03 21.83 19.45
CA GLU A 202 5.78 23.08 19.49
C GLU A 202 4.87 24.30 19.40
N VAL A 203 3.75 24.21 18.65
CA VAL A 203 2.80 25.32 18.56
C VAL A 203 2.20 25.67 19.93
N ARG A 204 2.15 24.71 20.86
CA ARG A 204 1.70 24.96 22.23
C ARG A 204 2.58 25.98 22.97
N TYR A 205 3.87 26.06 22.65
CA TYR A 205 4.77 27.08 23.20
C TYR A 205 4.47 28.49 22.66
N LYS A 206 3.77 28.59 21.52
CA LYS A 206 3.21 29.85 20.99
C LYS A 206 1.89 30.24 21.67
N GLY A 207 1.44 29.47 22.67
CA GLY A 207 0.20 29.71 23.41
C GLY A 207 -1.03 29.03 22.81
N THR A 208 -0.87 28.19 21.79
CA THR A 208 -1.99 27.46 21.18
C THR A 208 -2.53 26.40 22.12
N LYS A 209 -3.84 26.44 22.37
CA LYS A 209 -4.55 25.43 23.17
C LYS A 209 -4.84 24.19 22.34
N THR A 210 -4.61 23.01 22.91
CA THR A 210 -4.88 21.72 22.25
C THR A 210 -5.87 20.86 23.05
N ILE A 211 -6.84 20.26 22.34
CA ILE A 211 -7.83 19.34 22.91
C ILE A 211 -7.72 17.98 22.23
N ALA A 212 -7.71 16.89 22.98
CA ALA A 212 -7.85 15.54 22.46
C ALA A 212 -9.27 15.03 22.65
N ILE A 213 -9.89 14.50 21.60
CA ILE A 213 -11.18 13.82 21.66
C ILE A 213 -11.02 12.40 21.16
N THR A 214 -10.87 11.46 22.10
CA THR A 214 -10.67 10.02 21.83
C THR A 214 -11.37 9.19 22.91
N PRO A 215 -12.00 8.05 22.57
CA PRO A 215 -12.72 7.23 23.55
C PRO A 215 -11.81 6.60 24.60
N ASP A 216 -10.56 6.29 24.23
CA ASP A 216 -9.49 5.84 25.11
C ASP A 216 -8.50 6.96 25.41
N PHE A 217 -7.64 6.75 26.42
CA PHE A 217 -6.53 7.64 26.73
C PHE A 217 -5.36 7.42 25.75
N SER A 218 -5.60 7.75 24.49
CA SER A 218 -4.65 7.59 23.40
C SER A 218 -3.41 8.48 23.55
N GLU A 219 -2.34 8.20 22.81
CA GLU A 219 -1.08 8.95 22.92
C GLU A 219 -1.24 10.46 22.67
N VAL A 220 -2.20 10.90 21.84
CA VAL A 220 -2.47 12.34 21.61
C VAL A 220 -3.06 13.04 22.84
N ALA A 221 -3.76 12.30 23.72
CA ALA A 221 -4.27 12.87 24.98
C ALA A 221 -3.12 13.35 25.87
N LYS A 222 -1.98 12.65 25.86
CA LYS A 222 -0.76 13.04 26.59
C LYS A 222 -0.13 14.34 26.07
N LEU A 223 -0.48 14.78 24.85
CA LEU A 223 0.03 16.02 24.24
C LEU A 223 -0.98 17.18 24.29
N SER A 224 -2.15 16.96 24.89
CA SER A 224 -3.26 17.91 24.87
C SER A 224 -3.52 18.52 26.25
N ASP A 225 -4.03 19.74 26.28
CA ASP A 225 -4.34 20.45 27.53
C ASP A 225 -5.63 19.92 28.18
N GLN A 226 -6.52 19.31 27.38
CA GLN A 226 -7.73 18.66 27.86
C GLN A 226 -8.02 17.39 27.04
N TRP A 227 -8.49 16.35 27.72
CA TRP A 227 -9.00 15.12 27.12
C TRP A 227 -10.51 15.01 27.33
N LEU A 228 -11.24 14.77 26.25
CA LEU A 228 -12.67 14.46 26.25
C LEU A 228 -12.86 13.04 25.71
N ALA A 229 -13.54 12.19 26.49
CA ALA A 229 -13.74 10.78 26.18
C ALA A 229 -15.22 10.47 25.91
N PRO A 230 -15.73 10.77 24.69
CA PRO A 230 -17.08 10.36 24.31
C PRO A 230 -17.18 8.83 24.22
N LYS A 231 -18.43 8.34 24.24
CA LYS A 231 -18.75 6.91 24.21
C LYS A 231 -18.24 6.20 22.94
#